data_AF-A0A3M1F758-F1
#
_entry.id   AF-A0A3M1F758-F1
#
_cell.length_a   1.000
_cell.length_b   1.000
_cell.length_c   1.000
_cell.angle_alpha   90.00
_cell.angle_beta   90.00
_cell.angle_gamma   90.00
#
_symmetry.space_group_name_H-M   'P 1'
#
loop_
_entity.id
_entity.type
_entity.pdbx_description
1 polymer ?
#
loop_
_entity_poly.entity_id
_entity_poly.type
_entity_poly.pdbx_seq_one_letter_code
_entity_poly.pdbx_strand_id
1 'polypeptide(L)'
;MTAALAHPDAAYNLITLRGWVQGDDNPDQRRKSVILLEEGSLVGWPDRAAPGGIVDLRPTYQNPAGDLPHPVYRYGLALGVGLPVHKEASHA
;
A
#
# COMPACT_ATOMS: atom_id res chain seq x y z
N MET A 1 17.47 9.36 10.13
CA MET A 1 16.21 8.61 9.91
C MET A 1 16.01 8.54 8.40
N THR A 2 16.25 7.39 7.77
CA THR A 2 16.17 7.26 6.31
C THR A 2 14.75 6.92 5.92
N ALA A 3 14.13 7.74 5.07
CA ALA A 3 12.82 7.41 4.51
C ALA A 3 12.94 6.18 3.60
N ALA A 4 12.02 5.22 3.73
CA ALA A 4 12.11 3.92 3.07
C ALA A 4 12.30 3.99 1.53
N LEU A 5 11.66 4.98 0.90
CA LEU A 5 11.73 5.21 -0.55
C LEU A 5 12.89 6.12 -0.99
N ALA A 6 13.58 6.74 -0.04
CA ALA A 6 14.73 7.61 -0.30
C ALA A 6 16.06 6.89 -0.03
N HIS A 7 16.04 5.58 0.22
CA HIS A 7 17.27 4.80 0.37
C HIS A 7 18.01 4.77 -0.98
N PRO A 8 19.36 4.87 -1.00
CA PRO A 8 20.14 4.89 -2.24
C PRO A 8 19.87 3.67 -3.15
N ASP A 9 19.68 2.50 -2.54
CA ASP A 9 19.41 1.25 -3.26
C ASP A 9 17.90 0.95 -3.43
N ALA A 10 17.01 1.91 -3.18
CA ALA A 10 15.58 1.67 -3.36
C ALA A 10 15.22 1.52 -4.85
N ALA A 11 14.51 0.46 -5.18
CA ALA A 11 14.00 0.18 -6.53
C ALA A 11 12.58 -0.36 -6.41
N TYR A 12 11.59 0.43 -6.78
CA TYR A 12 10.19 0.12 -6.48
C TYR A 12 9.25 0.62 -7.57
N ASN A 13 8.07 0.00 -7.62
CA ASN A 13 6.95 0.47 -8.40
C ASN A 13 5.81 0.90 -7.47
N LEU A 14 5.09 1.94 -7.90
CA LEU A 14 3.87 2.39 -7.23
C LEU A 14 2.66 1.90 -8.00
N ILE A 15 1.76 1.21 -7.30
CA ILE A 15 0.50 0.73 -7.87
C ILE A 15 -0.67 1.50 -7.26
N THR A 16 -1.59 1.94 -8.11
CA THR A 16 -2.81 2.61 -7.67
C THR A 16 -3.94 1.59 -7.61
N LEU A 17 -4.43 1.31 -6.42
CA LEU A 17 -5.59 0.47 -6.23
C LEU A 17 -6.87 1.29 -6.21
N ARG A 18 -7.82 0.82 -7.01
CA ARG A 18 -9.14 1.37 -7.19
C ARG A 18 -10.11 0.19 -7.18
N GLY A 19 -11.36 0.39 -6.78
CA GLY A 19 -12.31 -0.71 -6.77
C GLY A 19 -13.71 -0.30 -6.36
N TRP A 20 -14.61 -1.26 -6.39
CA TRP A 20 -15.95 -1.15 -5.84
C TRP A 20 -16.02 -1.94 -4.55
N VAL A 21 -16.93 -1.56 -3.67
CA VAL A 21 -17.33 -2.34 -2.50
C VAL A 21 -18.74 -2.79 -2.78
N GLN A 22 -18.93 -4.10 -2.72
CA GLN A 22 -20.25 -4.69 -2.86
C GLN A 22 -21.07 -4.40 -1.61
N GLY A 23 -22.28 -3.90 -1.80
CA GLY A 23 -23.25 -3.75 -0.71
C GLY A 23 -24.12 -4.99 -0.63
N ASP A 24 -24.37 -5.49 0.58
CA ASP A 24 -25.24 -6.65 0.78
C ASP A 24 -26.71 -6.32 0.42
N ASP A 25 -27.19 -5.16 0.89
CA ASP A 25 -28.56 -4.64 0.62
C ASP A 25 -28.55 -3.28 -0.08
N ASN A 26 -27.38 -2.80 -0.51
CA ASN A 26 -27.19 -1.48 -1.12
C ASN A 26 -26.46 -1.57 -2.46
N PRO A 27 -26.66 -0.61 -3.38
CA PRO A 27 -25.87 -0.52 -4.60
C PRO A 27 -24.37 -0.47 -4.31
N ASP A 28 -23.59 -1.12 -5.17
CA ASP A 28 -22.13 -1.11 -5.11
C ASP A 28 -21.60 0.33 -5.07
N GLN A 29 -20.67 0.59 -4.14
CA GLN A 29 -20.11 1.91 -3.92
C GLN A 29 -18.64 1.99 -4.32
N ARG A 30 -18.21 3.13 -4.83
CA ARG A 30 -16.82 3.37 -5.21
C ARG A 30 -15.98 3.63 -3.96
N ARG A 31 -15.09 2.71 -3.59
CA ARG A 31 -14.18 2.95 -2.45
C ARG A 31 -13.11 3.99 -2.78
N LYS A 32 -12.52 4.59 -1.74
CA LYS A 32 -11.34 5.45 -1.88
C LYS A 32 -10.20 4.69 -2.56
N SER A 33 -9.44 5.38 -3.41
CA SER A 33 -8.22 4.83 -3.98
C SER A 33 -7.04 4.93 -3.01
N VAL A 34 -6.11 4.00 -3.12
CA VAL A 34 -4.85 4.02 -2.35
C VAL A 34 -3.68 3.69 -3.27
N ILE A 35 -2.53 4.31 -3.01
CA ILE A 35 -1.27 3.97 -3.67
C ILE A 35 -0.51 3.04 -2.74
N LEU A 36 -0.04 1.90 -3.26
CA LEU A 36 0.80 0.94 -2.56
C LEU A 36 2.12 0.75 -3.32
N LEU A 37 3.11 0.17 -2.63
CA LEU A 37 4.28 -0.40 -3.28
C LEU A 37 3.91 -1.74 -3.90
N GLU A 38 4.40 -2.01 -5.11
CA GLU A 38 4.27 -3.31 -5.75
C GLU A 38 5.11 -4.37 -5.01
N GLU A 39 4.63 -5.62 -5.00
CA GLU A 39 5.39 -6.75 -4.52
C GLU A 39 6.71 -6.89 -5.28
N GLY A 40 7.78 -7.31 -4.60
CA GLY A 40 9.13 -7.37 -5.16
C GLY A 40 9.89 -6.03 -5.16
N SER A 41 9.26 -4.93 -4.73
CA SER A 41 9.94 -3.66 -4.53
C SER A 41 11.03 -3.73 -3.46
N LEU A 42 12.19 -3.15 -3.74
CA LEU A 42 13.28 -2.94 -2.81
C LEU A 42 13.15 -1.56 -2.16
N VAL A 43 13.16 -1.54 -0.83
CA VAL A 43 13.05 -0.32 -0.02
C VAL A 43 14.06 -0.35 1.11
N GLY A 44 14.48 0.83 1.59
CA GLY A 44 15.17 0.92 2.87
C GLY A 44 14.22 0.50 3.99
N TRP A 45 14.63 -0.48 4.80
CA TRP A 45 13.77 -0.92 5.91
C TRP A 45 13.67 0.19 6.97
N PRO A 46 12.47 0.70 7.27
CA PRO A 46 12.32 1.78 8.23
C PRO A 46 12.50 1.26 9.65
N ASP A 47 12.94 2.12 10.57
CA ASP A 47 13.07 1.82 12.00
C ASP A 47 11.69 1.78 12.68
N ARG A 48 10.88 0.77 12.33
CA ARG A 48 9.60 0.44 12.95
C ARG A 48 9.32 -1.06 12.84
N ALA A 49 8.65 -1.60 13.87
CA ALA A 49 8.38 -3.03 13.97
C ALA A 49 7.53 -3.59 12.82
N ALA A 50 6.57 -2.80 12.30
CA ALA A 50 5.68 -3.21 11.23
C ALA A 50 5.59 -2.12 10.15
N PRO A 51 6.32 -2.25 9.03
CA PRO A 51 6.19 -1.31 7.94
C PRO A 51 4.85 -1.45 7.21
N GLY A 52 4.40 -0.35 6.61
CA GLY A 52 3.10 -0.22 5.99
C GLY A 52 2.01 0.21 6.97
N GLY A 53 0.77 -0.20 6.68
CA GLY A 53 -0.39 0.06 7.53
C GLY A 53 -1.66 -0.56 6.96
N ILE A 54 -2.73 -0.57 7.77
CA ILE A 54 -4.08 -0.91 7.33
C ILE A 54 -4.85 0.39 7.22
N VAL A 55 -5.49 0.62 6.07
CA VAL A 55 -6.22 1.86 5.81
C VAL A 55 -7.69 1.59 5.55
N ASP A 56 -8.53 2.46 6.06
CA ASP A 56 -9.97 2.43 5.79
C ASP A 56 -10.28 3.19 4.50
N LEU A 57 -10.77 2.45 3.51
CA LEU A 57 -11.15 2.92 2.19
C LEU A 57 -12.65 3.20 2.05
N ARG A 58 -13.41 3.27 3.14
CA ARG A 58 -14.82 3.67 3.11
C ARG A 58 -15.01 4.93 2.25
N PRO A 59 -16.00 4.93 1.33
CA PRO A 59 -16.40 6.13 0.61
C PRO A 59 -16.69 7.28 1.58
N THR A 60 -16.35 8.51 1.20
CA THR A 60 -16.63 9.73 1.99
C THR A 60 -17.38 10.78 1.17
N TYR A 61 -17.97 10.37 0.04
CA TYR A 61 -18.79 11.23 -0.79
C TYR A 61 -20.27 10.99 -0.48
N GLN A 62 -21.12 11.97 -0.77
CA GLN A 62 -22.57 11.83 -0.61
C GLN A 62 -23.09 10.79 -1.62
N ASN A 63 -23.61 9.68 -1.12
CA ASN A 63 -24.25 8.64 -1.91
C ASN A 63 -25.77 8.63 -1.65
N PRO A 64 -26.63 8.64 -2.68
CA PRO A 64 -28.08 8.49 -2.49
C PRO A 64 -28.49 7.23 -1.71
N ALA A 65 -27.69 6.17 -1.76
CA ALA A 65 -27.89 4.94 -0.99
C ALA A 65 -27.39 5.02 0.47
N GLY A 66 -26.86 6.17 0.89
CA GLY A 66 -26.28 6.38 2.21
C GLY A 66 -24.85 5.85 2.35
N ASP A 67 -24.31 6.03 3.56
CA ASP A 67 -22.96 5.60 3.92
C ASP A 67 -22.89 4.10 4.19
N LEU A 68 -21.71 3.51 3.95
CA LEU A 68 -21.46 2.12 4.34
C LEU A 68 -21.43 1.98 5.88
N PRO A 69 -22.17 1.02 6.46
CA PRO A 69 -22.26 0.87 7.92
C PRO A 69 -21.00 0.23 8.54
N HIS A 70 -20.09 -0.28 7.70
CA HIS A 70 -18.88 -0.99 8.12
C HIS A 70 -17.63 -0.39 7.45
N PRO A 71 -16.45 -0.50 8.09
CA PRO A 71 -15.19 -0.11 7.47
C PRO A 71 -14.87 -0.95 6.24
N VAL A 72 -14.03 -0.40 5.35
CA VAL A 72 -13.54 -1.10 4.16
C VAL A 72 -12.03 -1.12 4.24
N TYR A 73 -11.47 -2.12 4.91
CA TYR A 73 -10.03 -2.15 5.15
C TYR A 73 -9.26 -2.64 3.93
N ARG A 74 -8.16 -1.95 3.63
CA ARG A 74 -7.10 -2.46 2.76
C ARG A 74 -5.85 -2.72 3.59
N TYR A 75 -5.41 -3.96 3.57
CA TYR A 75 -4.14 -4.38 4.12
C TYR A 75 -3.00 -3.86 3.24
N GLY A 76 -2.06 -3.16 3.85
CA GLY A 76 -0.84 -2.65 3.23
C GLY A 76 0.37 -2.76 4.15
N LEU A 77 0.35 -3.69 5.11
CA LEU A 77 1.54 -4.01 5.90
C LEU A 77 2.54 -4.77 5.01
N ALA A 78 3.80 -4.40 5.10
CA ALA A 78 4.86 -5.00 4.31
C ALA A 78 5.43 -6.23 5.01
N LEU A 79 5.63 -7.29 4.23
CA LEU A 79 6.46 -8.43 4.60
C LEU A 79 7.78 -8.31 3.83
N GLY A 80 8.85 -7.99 4.54
CA GLY A 80 10.18 -7.85 3.93
C GLY A 80 11.03 -9.10 4.12
N VAL A 81 11.86 -9.39 3.12
CA VAL A 81 12.99 -10.31 3.23
C VAL A 81 14.25 -9.49 3.09
N GLY A 82 15.18 -9.62 4.05
CA GLY A 82 16.47 -8.95 3.97
C GLY A 82 17.29 -9.49 2.81
N LEU A 83 17.76 -8.61 1.93
CA LEU A 83 18.68 -8.97 0.87
C LEU A 83 20.12 -8.75 1.33
N PRO A 84 21.05 -9.65 1.01
CA PRO A 84 22.47 -9.41 1.21
C PRO A 84 22.90 -8.23 0.34
N VAL A 85 23.90 -7.47 0.80
CA VAL A 85 24.48 -6.38 0.02
C VAL A 85 25.04 -6.94 -1.28
N HIS A 86 24.41 -6.62 -2.40
CA HIS A 86 24.88 -7.02 -3.71
C HIS A 86 26.03 -6.10 -4.11
N LYS A 87 27.26 -6.61 -4.08
CA LYS A 87 28.42 -5.89 -4.62
C LYS A 87 28.44 -6.15 -6.13
N GLU A 88 28.13 -5.15 -6.93
CA GLU A 88 28.30 -5.26 -8.38
C GLU A 88 29.78 -5.51 -8.67
N ALA A 89 30.08 -6.50 -9.53
CA ALA A 89 31.45 -6.79 -9.91
C ALA A 89 32.00 -5.58 -10.66
N SER A 90 33.06 -4.97 -10.12
CA SER A 90 33.74 -3.86 -10.78
C SER A 90 34.33 -4.36 -12.08
N HIS A 91 33.74 -3.98 -13.22
CA HIS A 91 34.39 -4.14 -14.51
C HIS A 91 35.48 -3.07 -14.61
N ALA A 92 36.74 -3.53 -14.62
CA ALA A 92 37.92 -2.72 -14.86
C ALA A 92 38.09 -2.39 -16.35
#